data_AF-A0A1S3QJZ3-F1
#
_entry.id   AF-A0A1S3QJZ3-F1
#
_cell.length_a   1.000
_cell.length_b   1.000
_cell.length_c   1.000
_cell.angle_alpha   90.00
_cell.angle_beta   90.00
_cell.angle_gamma   90.00
#
_symmetry.space_group_name_H-M   'P 1'
#
loop_
_entity.id
_entity.type
_entity.pdbx_description
1 polymer ?
#
loop_
_entity_poly.entity_id
_entity_poly.type
_entity_poly.pdbx_seq_one_letter_code
_entity_poly.pdbx_strand_id
1 'polypeptide(L)'
;MRFTRKELKRPVKCPMPIAVLVVIVSCYLVLAPIIDKPELEYLYCTIFILSGLLLYFPFVHRKFSWTRRVMRSITMYLQLLMEVVPPEKNK
;
A
#
# COMPACT_ATOMS: atom_id res chain seq x y z
N MET A 1 -13.00 3.43 -10.04
CA MET A 1 -12.72 3.37 -11.50
C MET A 1 -13.95 3.20 -12.40
N ARG A 2 -15.18 3.08 -11.88
CA ARG A 2 -16.38 3.00 -12.73
C ARG A 2 -16.72 4.31 -13.45
N PHE A 3 -16.44 5.45 -12.81
CA PHE A 3 -16.65 6.77 -13.39
C PHE A 3 -15.42 7.28 -14.18
N THR A 4 -14.22 7.08 -13.65
CA THR A 4 -12.96 7.62 -14.22
C THR A 4 -12.38 6.81 -15.39
N ARG A 5 -12.71 5.52 -15.53
CA ARG A 5 -12.15 4.62 -16.56
C ARG A 5 -13.24 3.71 -17.15
N LYS A 6 -14.05 4.28 -18.05
CA LYS A 6 -15.21 3.60 -18.67
C LYS A 6 -14.81 2.67 -19.84
N GLU A 7 -13.81 3.05 -20.63
CA GLU A 7 -13.36 2.35 -21.84
C GLU A 7 -12.66 0.99 -21.60
N LEU A 8 -12.43 0.61 -20.34
CA LEU A 8 -11.77 -0.66 -20.03
C LEU A 8 -12.75 -1.82 -20.28
N LYS A 9 -12.36 -2.76 -21.14
CA LYS A 9 -13.13 -4.00 -21.38
C LYS A 9 -13.21 -4.82 -20.10
N ARG A 10 -14.43 -4.99 -19.57
CA ARG A 10 -14.68 -5.73 -18.32
C ARG A 10 -15.36 -7.06 -18.65
N PRO A 11 -14.65 -8.20 -18.56
CA PRO A 11 -15.24 -9.51 -18.81
C PRO A 11 -16.25 -9.92 -17.73
N VAL A 12 -16.11 -9.40 -16.50
CA VAL A 12 -17.04 -9.62 -15.39
C VAL A 12 -17.55 -8.28 -14.87
N LYS A 13 -18.88 -8.13 -14.75
CA LYS A 13 -19.54 -6.90 -14.29
C LYS A 13 -20.39 -7.19 -13.06
N CYS A 14 -19.89 -6.82 -11.88
CA CYS A 14 -20.67 -6.91 -10.64
C CYS A 14 -21.80 -5.85 -10.61
N PRO A 15 -22.98 -6.16 -10.05
CA PRO A 15 -24.01 -5.17 -9.76
C PRO A 15 -23.50 -4.01 -8.88
N MET A 16 -23.93 -2.78 -9.17
CA MET A 16 -23.57 -1.60 -8.36
C MET A 16 -24.03 -1.67 -6.89
N PRO A 17 -25.24 -2.15 -6.57
CA PRO A 17 -25.72 -2.17 -5.18
C PRO A 17 -24.83 -3.01 -4.26
N ILE A 18 -24.32 -4.15 -4.76
CA ILE A 18 -23.44 -5.04 -4.01
C ILE A 18 -22.15 -4.29 -3.62
N ALA A 19 -21.57 -3.53 -4.56
CA ALA A 19 -20.36 -2.75 -4.28
C ALA A 19 -20.62 -1.67 -3.21
N VAL A 20 -21.77 -0.99 -3.25
CA VAL A 20 -22.12 0.03 -2.24
C VAL A 20 -22.33 -0.61 -0.87
N LEU A 21 -23.07 -1.73 -0.81
CA LEU A 21 -23.31 -2.46 0.44
C LEU A 21 -21.99 -2.89 1.09
N VAL A 22 -21.07 -3.48 0.32
CA VAL A 22 -19.77 -3.93 0.84
C VAL A 22 -18.94 -2.76 1.37
N VAL A 23 -19.00 -1.57 0.74
CA VAL A 23 -18.31 -0.38 1.25
C VAL A 23 -18.90 0.06 2.59
N ILE A 24 -20.23 0.08 2.73
CA ILE A 24 -20.89 0.45 3.99
C ILE A 24 -20.52 -0.52 5.10
N VAL A 25 -20.59 -1.83 4.84
CA VAL A 25 -20.21 -2.87 5.81
C VAL A 25 -18.73 -2.76 6.17
N SER A 26 -17.85 -2.53 5.20
CA SER A 26 -16.41 -2.35 5.46
C SER A 26 -16.15 -1.12 6.34
N CYS A 27 -16.83 -0.01 6.12
CA CYS A 27 -16.71 1.17 6.99
C CYS A 27 -17.18 0.87 8.41
N TYR A 28 -18.31 0.17 8.57
CA TYR A 28 -18.81 -0.23 9.88
C TYR A 28 -17.83 -1.16 10.60
N LEU A 29 -17.31 -2.19 9.94
CA LEU A 29 -16.37 -3.14 10.55
C LEU A 29 -15.03 -2.52 10.96
N VAL A 30 -14.62 -1.43 10.32
CA VAL A 30 -13.42 -0.68 10.73
C VAL A 30 -13.74 0.25 11.90
N LEU A 31 -14.88 0.95 11.88
CA LEU A 31 -15.23 1.93 12.91
C LEU A 31 -15.73 1.29 14.21
N ALA A 32 -16.50 0.20 14.13
CA ALA A 32 -17.09 -0.49 15.28
C ALA A 32 -16.03 -0.90 16.34
N PRO A 33 -14.94 -1.64 15.99
CA PRO A 33 -13.95 -2.01 17.00
C PRO A 33 -13.21 -0.81 17.59
N ILE A 34 -12.98 0.25 16.80
CA ILE A 34 -12.29 1.45 17.25
C ILE A 34 -13.11 2.20 18.31
N ILE A 35 -14.44 2.22 18.18
CA ILE A 35 -15.35 2.92 19.10
C ILE A 35 -15.68 2.06 20.32
N ASP A 36 -16.01 0.78 20.12
CA ASP A 36 -16.52 -0.08 21.20
C ASP A 36 -15.41 -0.50 22.17
N LYS A 37 -14.19 -0.75 21.67
CA LYS A 37 -13.04 -1.17 22.48
C LYS A 37 -11.76 -0.57 21.91
N PRO A 38 -11.41 0.67 22.28
CA PRO A 38 -10.17 1.29 21.83
C PRO A 38 -8.97 0.60 22.47
N GLU A 39 -8.52 -0.51 21.87
CA GLU A 39 -7.26 -1.16 22.22
C GLU A 39 -6.09 -0.39 21.58
N LEU A 40 -4.95 -0.37 22.29
CA LEU A 40 -3.74 0.31 21.83
C LEU A 40 -3.23 -0.24 20.49
N GLU A 41 -3.57 -1.49 20.16
CA GLU A 41 -3.22 -2.14 18.90
C GLU A 41 -3.72 -1.36 17.68
N TYR A 42 -4.96 -0.87 17.71
CA TYR A 42 -5.54 -0.09 16.61
C TYR A 42 -4.84 1.27 16.43
N LEU A 43 -4.39 1.86 17.54
CA LEU A 43 -3.60 3.09 17.52
C LEU A 43 -2.21 2.86 16.91
N TYR A 44 -1.55 1.75 17.24
CA TYR A 44 -0.28 1.38 16.60
C TYR A 44 -0.46 1.10 15.11
N CYS A 45 -1.52 0.39 14.71
CA CYS A 45 -1.82 0.11 13.31
C CYS A 45 -2.00 1.40 12.49
N THR A 46 -2.78 2.34 13.01
CA THR A 46 -3.03 3.62 12.32
C THR A 46 -1.77 4.48 12.20
N ILE A 47 -0.98 4.61 13.27
CA ILE A 47 0.31 5.33 13.22
C ILE A 47 1.28 4.65 12.24
N PHE A 48 1.33 3.33 12.20
CA PHE A 48 2.21 2.60 11.28
C PHE A 48 1.83 2.85 9.81
N ILE A 49 0.53 2.84 9.48
CA ILE A 49 0.04 3.17 8.13
C ILE A 49 0.38 4.62 7.77
N LEU A 50 0.20 5.56 8.70
CA LEU A 50 0.55 6.98 8.50
C LEU A 50 2.07 7.19 8.36
N SER A 51 2.88 6.43 9.08
CA SER A 51 4.34 6.43 8.94
C SER A 51 4.75 6.02 7.53
N GLY A 52 4.05 5.06 6.91
CA GLY A 52 4.24 4.72 5.50
C GLY A 52 4.06 5.93 4.55
N LEU A 53 3.11 6.82 4.84
CA LEU A 53 2.91 8.06 4.08
C LEU A 53 4.06 9.05 4.30
N LEU A 54 4.55 9.17 5.53
CA LEU A 54 5.72 9.99 5.84
C LEU A 54 6.98 9.48 5.14
N LEU A 55 7.14 8.17 4.98
CA LEU A 55 8.23 7.56 4.21
C LEU A 55 8.03 7.70 2.69
N TYR A 56 6.80 7.63 2.20
CA TYR A 56 6.51 7.81 0.78
C TYR A 56 6.98 9.17 0.26
N PHE A 57 6.82 10.23 1.06
CA PHE A 57 7.14 11.59 0.64
C PHE A 57 8.64 11.81 0.29
N PRO A 58 9.62 11.53 1.18
CA PRO A 58 11.04 11.68 0.86
C PRO A 58 11.56 10.61 -0.12
N PHE A 59 11.12 9.36 -0.01
CA PHE A 59 11.65 8.25 -0.82
C PHE A 59 11.11 8.27 -2.26
N VAL A 60 9.80 8.47 -2.44
CA VAL A 60 9.13 8.33 -3.75
C VAL A 60 8.84 9.66 -4.40
N HIS A 61 8.24 10.61 -3.66
CA HIS A 61 7.80 11.87 -4.24
C HIS A 61 8.96 12.83 -4.51
N ARG A 62 9.80 13.10 -3.50
CA ARG A 62 10.96 14.01 -3.62
C ARG A 62 12.21 13.35 -4.23
N LYS A 63 12.28 12.02 -4.28
CA LYS A 63 13.41 11.23 -4.82
C LYS A 63 14.79 11.76 -4.40
N PHE A 64 14.98 12.01 -3.10
CA PHE A 64 16.23 12.57 -2.58
C PHE A 64 17.45 11.78 -3.06
N SER A 65 18.48 12.51 -3.52
CA SER A 65 19.71 11.90 -4.07
C SER A 65 20.43 11.03 -3.03
N TRP A 66 20.44 11.47 -1.77
CA TRP A 66 21.08 10.73 -0.67
C TRP A 66 20.39 9.39 -0.37
N THR A 67 19.05 9.37 -0.38
CA THR A 67 18.25 8.16 -0.17
C THR A 67 18.57 7.06 -1.18
N ARG A 68 18.74 7.40 -2.46
CA ARG A 68 19.14 6.43 -3.50
C ARG A 68 20.56 5.89 -3.28
N ARG A 69 21.48 6.72 -2.80
CA ARG A 69 22.85 6.29 -2.50
C ARG A 69 22.88 5.29 -1.34
N VAL A 70 22.16 5.57 -0.25
CA VAL A 70 22.04 4.65 0.89
C VAL A 70 21.38 3.34 0.47
N MET A 71 20.26 3.41 -0.25
CA MET A 71 19.56 2.21 -0.74
C MET A 71 20.47 1.34 -1.62
N ARG A 72 21.25 1.94 -2.53
CA ARG A 72 22.18 1.18 -3.40
C ARG A 72 23.25 0.44 -2.60
N SER A 73 23.83 1.08 -1.59
CA SER A 73 24.83 0.44 -0.73
C SER A 73 24.23 -0.74 0.04
N ILE A 74 23.06 -0.54 0.65
CA ILE A 74 22.33 -1.60 1.38
C ILE A 74 22.01 -2.78 0.44
N THR A 75 21.48 -2.50 -0.75
CA THR A 75 21.17 -3.54 -1.74
C THR A 75 22.42 -4.31 -2.15
N MET A 76 23.56 -3.65 -2.38
CA MET A 76 24.81 -4.33 -2.75
C MET A 76 25.30 -5.27 -1.65
N TYR A 77 25.30 -4.84 -0.38
CA TYR A 77 25.73 -5.69 0.73
C TYR A 77 24.81 -6.89 0.91
N LEU A 78 23.49 -6.69 0.83
CA LEU A 78 22.50 -7.77 0.90
C LEU A 78 22.63 -8.73 -0.28
N GLN A 79 22.91 -8.23 -1.49
CA GLN A 79 23.13 -9.06 -2.67
C GLN A 79 24.36 -9.95 -2.53
N LEU A 80 25.47 -9.41 -2.04
CA LEU A 80 26.69 -10.18 -1.79
C LEU A 80 26.52 -11.17 -0.63
N LEU A 81 25.84 -10.78 0.45
CA LEU A 81 25.63 -11.63 1.62
C LEU A 81 24.78 -12.86 1.31
N MET A 82 23.77 -12.71 0.46
CA MET A 82 22.83 -13.78 0.11
C MET A 82 23.11 -14.42 -1.25
N GLU A 83 24.17 -13.99 -1.95
CA GLU A 83 24.51 -14.39 -3.34
C GLU A 83 23.31 -14.31 -4.32
N VAL A 84 22.48 -13.27 -4.18
CA VAL A 84 21.27 -13.10 -5.01
C VAL A 84 21.48 -12.14 -6.18
N VAL A 85 20.96 -12.51 -7.35
CA VAL A 85 21.05 -11.75 -8.61
C VAL A 85 19.67 -11.21 -9.00
N PRO A 86 19.56 -10.04 -9.66
CA PRO A 86 18.28 -9.55 -10.16
C PRO A 86 17.59 -10.58 -11.07
N PRO A 87 16.26 -10.71 -11.00
CA PRO A 87 15.53 -11.65 -11.84
C PRO A 87 15.64 -11.25 -13.32
N GLU A 88 15.76 -12.23 -14.20
CA GLU A 88 15.68 -12.01 -15.64
C GLU A 88 14.30 -11.44 -16.00
N LYS A 89 14.28 -10.29 -16.67
CA LYS A 89 13.03 -9.68 -17.12
C LYS A 89 12.57 -10.39 -18.39
N ASN A 90 11.42 -11.03 -18.34
CA ASN A 90 10.71 -11.39 -19.56
C ASN A 90 10.26 -10.10 -20.26
N LYS A 91 10.58 -10.01 -21.56
CA LYS A 91 10.17 -8.91 -22.45
C LYS A 91 8.65 -8.90 -22.62
#